data_AF-A0A7C7RMT6-F1
#
_entry.id   AF-A0A7C7RMT6-F1
#
_cell.length_a   1.000
_cell.length_b   1.000
_cell.length_c   1.000
_cell.angle_alpha   90.00
_cell.angle_beta   90.00
_cell.angle_gamma   90.00
#
_symmetry.space_group_name_H-M   'P 1'
#
loop_
_entity.id
_entity.type
_entity.pdbx_description
1 polymer ?
#
loop_
_entity_poly.entity_id
_entity_poly.type
_entity_poly.pdbx_seq_one_letter_code
_entity_poly.pdbx_strand_id
1 'polypeptide(L)'
;MKAKNLALKYIRKTERALNKVVRTGRIEVDNSLVTGVIEEAKRYLEDAKFYLRKGMATTSLASIAYSEGLLDALRMLGLAEFSW
;
A
#
# COMPACT_ATOMS: atom_id res chain seq x y z
N MET A 1 6.86 7.08 -22.85
CA MET A 1 8.08 7.60 -22.17
C MET A 1 7.86 8.06 -20.73
N LYS A 2 6.84 8.85 -20.40
CA LYS A 2 6.64 9.40 -19.03
C LYS A 2 6.46 8.35 -17.92
N ALA A 3 5.62 7.34 -18.13
CA ALA A 3 5.36 6.28 -17.13
C ALA A 3 6.62 5.45 -16.82
N LYS A 4 7.38 5.04 -17.86
CA LYS A 4 8.65 4.31 -17.69
C LYS A 4 9.66 5.11 -16.86
N ASN A 5 9.80 6.41 -17.13
CA ASN A 5 10.72 7.27 -16.38
C ASN A 5 10.26 7.45 -14.92
N LEU A 6 8.96 7.58 -14.67
CA LEU A 6 8.41 7.62 -13.32
C LEU A 6 8.63 6.30 -12.57
N ALA A 7 8.37 5.17 -13.21
CA ALA A 7 8.63 3.85 -12.63
C ALA A 7 10.10 3.70 -12.24
N LEU A 8 11.04 4.03 -13.14
CA LEU A 8 12.48 4.01 -12.83
C LEU A 8 12.85 4.94 -11.67
N LYS A 9 12.26 6.14 -11.61
CA LYS A 9 12.48 7.08 -10.51
C LYS A 9 12.02 6.48 -9.17
N TYR A 10 10.82 5.89 -9.13
CA TYR A 10 10.27 5.31 -7.90
C TYR A 10 10.99 4.02 -7.51
N ILE A 11 11.35 3.14 -8.45
CA ILE A 11 12.19 1.96 -8.19
C ILE A 11 13.49 2.39 -7.50
N ARG A 12 14.24 3.32 -8.10
CA ARG A 12 15.50 3.82 -7.51
C ARG A 12 15.29 4.48 -6.14
N LYS A 13 14.16 5.15 -5.92
CA LYS A 13 13.82 5.75 -4.63
C LYS A 13 13.58 4.66 -3.59
N THR A 14 12.82 3.63 -3.93
CA THR A 14 12.51 2.50 -3.06
C THR A 14 13.74 1.64 -2.76
N GLU A 15 14.58 1.35 -3.76
CA GLU A 15 15.88 0.67 -3.56
C GLU A 15 16.75 1.39 -2.51
N ARG A 16 16.86 2.72 -2.64
CA ARG A 16 17.60 3.52 -1.65
C ARG A 16 16.98 3.50 -0.26
N ALA A 17 15.64 3.47 -0.17
CA ALA A 17 14.95 3.36 1.10
C ALA A 17 15.25 2.00 1.74
N LEU A 18 15.08 0.90 0.98
CA LEU A 18 15.33 -0.47 1.43
C LEU A 18 16.77 -0.67 1.91
N ASN A 19 17.76 -0.11 1.21
CA ASN A 19 19.17 -0.19 1.62
C ASN A 19 19.48 0.56 2.93
N LYS A 20 18.57 1.43 3.39
CA LYS A 20 18.72 2.24 4.60
C LYS A 20 17.71 1.87 5.69
N VAL A 21 16.92 0.81 5.50
CA VAL A 21 15.95 0.38 6.50
C VAL A 21 16.71 -0.04 7.76
N VAL A 22 16.40 0.62 8.86
CA VAL A 22 16.80 0.21 10.20
C VAL A 22 15.55 -0.19 10.94
N ARG A 23 15.55 -1.37 11.55
CA ARG A 23 14.45 -1.79 12.43
C ARG A 23 14.47 -0.90 13.66
N THR A 24 13.47 -0.04 13.79
CA THR A 24 13.14 0.52 15.10
C THR A 24 12.65 -0.64 15.96
N GLY A 25 13.05 -0.72 17.24
CA GLY A 25 12.66 -1.83 18.13
C GLY A 25 11.14 -2.08 18.15
N ARG A 26 10.70 -3.24 18.64
CA ARG A 26 9.27 -3.57 18.78
C ARG A 26 8.60 -2.53 19.68
N ILE A 27 7.98 -1.54 19.06
CA ILE A 27 7.03 -0.65 19.71
C ILE A 27 5.73 -1.43 19.76
N GLU A 28 5.09 -1.44 20.93
CA GLU A 28 3.71 -1.88 21.08
C GLU A 28 2.86 -1.08 20.08
N VAL A 29 2.34 -1.75 19.05
CA VAL A 29 1.63 -1.05 17.97
C VAL A 29 0.26 -0.67 18.51
N ASP A 30 0.02 0.64 18.66
CA ASP A 30 -1.29 1.14 19.06
C ASP A 30 -2.35 0.70 18.04
N ASN A 31 -3.45 0.14 18.57
CA ASN A 31 -4.60 -0.28 17.78
C ASN A 31 -5.21 0.86 16.95
N SER A 32 -5.06 2.11 17.38
CA SER A 32 -5.47 3.28 16.61
C SER A 32 -4.70 3.41 15.28
N LEU A 33 -3.42 3.04 15.26
CA LEU A 33 -2.59 3.02 14.05
C LEU A 33 -3.01 1.89 13.12
N VAL A 34 -3.28 0.69 13.66
CA VAL A 34 -3.79 -0.44 12.88
C VAL A 34 -5.12 -0.07 12.23
N THR A 35 -6.03 0.54 12.99
CA THR A 35 -7.31 1.06 12.48
C THR A 35 -7.09 2.08 11.38
N GLY A 36 -6.15 3.02 11.56
CA GLY A 36 -5.79 4.01 10.53
C GLY A 36 -5.33 3.37 9.21
N VAL A 37 -4.53 2.31 9.26
CA VAL A 37 -4.09 1.58 8.06
C VAL A 37 -5.26 0.84 7.39
N ILE A 38 -6.15 0.23 8.16
CA ILE A 38 -7.36 -0.42 7.63
C ILE A 38 -8.27 0.60 6.94
N GLU A 39 -8.48 1.77 7.53
CA GLU A 39 -9.27 2.84 6.92
C GLU A 39 -8.63 3.38 5.64
N GLU A 40 -7.30 3.45 5.58
CA GLU A 40 -6.59 3.81 4.34
C GLU A 40 -6.77 2.74 3.26
N ALA A 41 -6.69 1.46 3.60
CA ALA A 41 -6.96 0.37 2.67
C ALA A 41 -8.39 0.45 2.11
N LYS A 42 -9.39 0.77 2.95
CA LYS A 42 -10.78 1.00 2.52
C LYS A 42 -10.90 2.20 1.56
N ARG A 43 -10.22 3.31 1.83
CA ARG A 43 -10.19 4.46 0.91
C ARG A 43 -9.63 4.09 -0.46
N TYR A 44 -8.52 3.36 -0.51
CA TYR A 44 -7.93 2.92 -1.77
C TYR A 44 -8.79 1.89 -2.53
N LEU A 45 -9.59 1.08 -1.82
CA LEU A 45 -10.61 0.24 -2.45
C LEU A 45 -11.69 1.09 -3.13
N GLU A 46 -12.17 2.15 -2.47
CA GLU A 46 -13.14 3.07 -3.08
C GLU A 46 -12.55 3.84 -4.27
N ASP A 47 -11.27 4.24 -4.19
CA ASP A 47 -10.55 4.83 -5.31
C ASP A 47 -10.44 3.86 -6.49
N ALA A 48 -10.09 2.60 -6.22
CA ALA A 48 -10.00 1.57 -7.26
C ALA A 48 -11.35 1.39 -7.97
N LYS A 49 -12.46 1.31 -7.22
CA LYS A 49 -13.82 1.25 -7.77
C LYS A 49 -14.17 2.50 -8.57
N PHE A 50 -13.82 3.69 -8.07
CA PHE A 50 -14.04 4.96 -8.75
C PHE A 50 -13.32 5.01 -10.10
N TYR A 51 -12.02 4.73 -10.12
CA TYR A 51 -11.21 4.78 -11.34
C TYR A 51 -11.64 3.72 -12.34
N LEU A 52 -12.07 2.54 -11.90
CA LEU A 52 -12.60 1.51 -12.78
C LEU A 52 -13.86 2.00 -13.50
N ARG A 53 -14.83 2.58 -12.76
CA ARG A 53 -16.06 3.15 -13.34
C ARG A 53 -15.78 4.29 -14.32
N LYS A 54 -14.64 4.98 -14.20
CA LYS A 54 -14.19 6.04 -15.12
C LYS A 54 -13.39 5.53 -16.33
N GLY A 55 -13.25 4.21 -16.50
CA GLY A 55 -12.47 3.61 -17.59
C GLY A 55 -10.95 3.70 -17.39
N MET A 56 -10.49 4.09 -16.19
CA MET A 56 -9.08 4.29 -15.87
C MET A 56 -8.49 3.02 -15.24
N ALA A 57 -8.50 1.92 -15.99
CA ALA A 57 -8.16 0.58 -15.49
C ALA A 57 -6.76 0.48 -14.87
N THR A 58 -5.75 1.13 -15.45
CA THR A 58 -4.37 1.11 -14.90
C THR A 58 -4.28 1.82 -13.55
N THR A 59 -4.96 2.95 -13.38
CA THR A 59 -5.00 3.65 -12.10
C THR A 59 -5.78 2.85 -11.07
N SER A 60 -6.92 2.26 -11.47
CA SER A 60 -7.70 1.35 -10.63
C SER A 60 -6.85 0.18 -10.12
N LEU A 61 -6.10 -0.47 -11.01
CA LEU A 61 -5.21 -1.58 -10.66
C LEU A 61 -4.11 -1.16 -9.68
N ALA A 62 -3.52 0.02 -9.88
CA ALA A 62 -2.53 0.56 -8.95
C ALA A 62 -3.13 0.88 -7.57
N SER A 63 -4.36 1.41 -7.52
CA SER A 63 -5.07 1.70 -6.28
C SER A 63 -5.40 0.43 -5.49
N ILE A 64 -5.92 -0.61 -6.16
CA ILE A 64 -6.26 -1.87 -5.46
C ILE A 64 -5.00 -2.60 -4.99
N ALA A 65 -3.93 -2.64 -5.79
CA ALA A 65 -2.66 -3.24 -5.37
C ALA A 65 -2.07 -2.56 -4.12
N TYR A 66 -2.25 -1.25 -3.97
CA TYR A 66 -1.85 -0.55 -2.75
C TYR A 66 -2.75 -0.90 -1.55
N SER A 67 -4.08 -0.95 -1.74
CA SER A 67 -5.02 -1.41 -0.71
C SER A 67 -4.68 -2.81 -0.19
N GLU A 68 -4.44 -3.76 -1.10
CA GLU A 68 -4.07 -5.14 -0.78
C GLU A 68 -2.72 -5.21 -0.05
N GLY A 69 -1.72 -4.47 -0.54
CA GLY A 69 -0.40 -4.41 0.10
C GLY A 69 -0.43 -3.88 1.54
N LEU A 70 -1.32 -2.94 1.86
CA LEU A 70 -1.52 -2.47 3.24
C LEU A 70 -2.08 -3.58 4.14
N LEU A 71 -3.10 -4.30 3.67
CA LEU A 71 -3.72 -5.40 4.42
C LEU A 71 -2.75 -6.57 4.60
N ASP A 72 -1.99 -6.92 3.56
CA ASP A 72 -0.95 -7.96 3.62
C ASP A 72 0.13 -7.61 4.64
N ALA A 73 0.57 -6.35 4.70
CA ALA A 73 1.53 -5.90 5.69
C ALA A 73 1.02 -6.08 7.14
N LEU A 74 -0.25 -5.74 7.41
CA LEU A 74 -0.86 -5.97 8.72
C LEU A 74 -0.91 -7.47 9.07
N ARG A 75 -1.26 -8.32 8.09
CA ARG A 75 -1.28 -9.78 8.25
C ARG A 75 0.10 -10.34 8.55
N MET A 76 1.14 -9.89 7.83
CA MET A 76 2.53 -10.31 8.05
C MET A 76 3.03 -9.95 9.47
N LEU A 77 2.47 -8.90 10.07
CA LEU A 77 2.77 -8.48 11.44
C LEU A 77 1.90 -9.17 12.51
N GLY A 78 0.93 -10.01 12.12
CA GLY A 78 -0.02 -10.64 13.03
C GLY A 78 -1.07 -9.69 13.60
N LEU A 79 -1.33 -8.57 12.91
CA LEU A 79 -2.24 -7.51 13.37
C LEU A 79 -3.62 -7.55 12.69
N ALA A 80 -3.80 -8.42 11.69
CA ALA A 80 -5.08 -8.63 11.00
C ALA A 80 -5.16 -10.05 10.42
N GLU A 81 -6.38 -10.59 10.31
CA GLU A 81 -6.67 -11.88 9.69
C GLU A 81 -7.82 -11.71 8.67
N PHE A 82 -7.64 -12.26 7.47
CA PHE A 82 -8.64 -12.26 6.40
C PHE A 82 -8.25 -13.24 5.28
N SER A 83 -9.15 -13.45 4.33
CA SER A 83 -8.95 -14.26 3.12
C SER A 83 -9.26 -13.44 1.87
N TRP A 84 -8.63 -13.81 0.75
CA TRP A 84 -8.84 -13.20 -0.57
C TRP A 84 -9.86 -13.99 -1.37
#